data_AF-A0A6P2FWQ3-F1
#
_entry.id   AF-A0A6P2FWQ3-F1
#
_cell.length_a   1.000
_cell.length_b   1.000
_cell.length_c   1.000
_cell.angle_alpha   90.00
_cell.angle_beta   90.00
_cell.angle_gamma   90.00
#
_symmetry.space_group_name_H-M   'P 1'
#
loop_
_entity.id
_entity.type
_entity.pdbx_description
1 polymer ?
#
loop_
_entity_poly.entity_id
_entity_poly.type
_entity_poly.pdbx_seq_one_letter_code
_entity_poly.pdbx_strand_id
1 'polypeptide(L)'
;MVKLVDRQTFERTCGRVMPVRRNMATFNGDSFKCGCGGEHTFDTAYVPVLLEGFNGRFVVACPRNNELISLIKTKMKFGILYKELELLAAHDTGAEPGQRRVA
;
A
#
# COMPACT_ATOMS: atom_id res chain seq x y z
N MET A 1 -1.29 -14.97 7.27
CA MET A 1 -2.12 -14.07 8.10
C MET A 1 -1.60 -12.66 7.90
N VAL A 2 -2.42 -11.75 7.39
CA VAL A 2 -2.03 -10.34 7.24
C VAL A 2 -2.14 -9.69 8.62
N LYS A 3 -1.04 -9.14 9.13
CA LYS A 3 -1.03 -8.49 10.45
C LYS A 3 -1.30 -7.01 10.25
N LEU A 4 -2.52 -6.58 10.60
CA LEU A 4 -2.79 -5.15 10.78
C LEU A 4 -1.92 -4.62 11.92
N VAL A 5 -1.32 -3.46 11.71
CA VAL A 5 -0.46 -2.81 12.69
C VAL A 5 -1.07 -1.47 13.11
N ASP A 6 -0.72 -1.03 14.31
CA ASP A 6 -1.04 0.32 14.75
C ASP A 6 -0.37 1.36 13.84
N ARG A 7 -0.89 2.60 13.89
CA ARG A 7 -0.43 3.70 13.05
C ARG A 7 1.07 3.97 13.19
N GLN A 8 1.59 4.00 14.41
CA GLN A 8 2.99 4.32 14.66
C GLN A 8 3.91 3.25 14.05
N THR A 9 3.56 1.98 14.18
CA THR A 9 4.27 0.88 13.54
C THR A 9 4.15 0.94 12.01
N PHE A 10 2.99 1.31 11.47
CA PHE A 10 2.79 1.49 10.04
C PHE A 10 3.69 2.60 9.47
N GLU A 11 3.66 3.78 10.08
CA GLU A 11 4.48 4.94 9.68
C GLU A 11 5.98 4.63 9.76
N ARG A 12 6.43 3.96 10.84
CA ARG A 12 7.82 3.49 10.95
C ARG A 12 8.20 2.51 9.85
N THR A 13 7.29 1.62 9.47
CA THR A 13 7.52 0.64 8.41
C THR A 13 7.55 1.30 7.03
N CYS A 14 6.71 2.30 6.80
CA CYS A 14 6.74 3.14 5.59
C CYS A 14 8.12 3.80 5.45
N GLY A 15 8.64 4.35 6.55
CA GLY A 15 9.88 5.14 6.55
C GLY A 15 9.66 6.48 5.86
N ARG A 16 10.65 6.95 5.10
CA ARG A 16 10.52 8.21 4.36
C ARG A 16 9.56 8.02 3.18
N VAL A 17 8.50 8.81 3.17
CA VAL A 17 7.48 8.89 2.11
C VAL A 17 7.54 10.25 1.40
N MET A 18 7.09 10.27 0.15
CA MET A 18 7.02 11.45 -0.71
C MET A 18 5.75 11.39 -1.57
N PRO A 19 5.31 12.54 -2.15
CA PRO A 19 4.26 12.53 -3.15
C PRO A 19 4.60 11.56 -4.28
N VAL A 20 3.58 10.90 -4.83
CA VAL A 20 3.74 9.96 -5.95
C VAL A 20 4.29 10.72 -7.15
N ARG A 21 5.47 10.31 -7.64
CA ARG A 21 6.12 10.92 -8.83
C ARG A 21 6.31 9.93 -9.96
N ARG A 22 6.45 8.65 -9.63
CA ARG A 22 6.63 7.59 -10.63
C ARG A 22 5.30 7.31 -11.35
N ASN A 23 5.40 6.96 -12.64
CA ASN A 23 4.26 6.45 -13.40
C ASN A 23 3.84 5.09 -12.83
N MET A 24 2.71 5.05 -12.13
CA MET A 24 2.18 3.84 -11.50
C MET A 24 1.58 2.85 -12.51
N ALA A 25 1.28 3.28 -13.74
CA ALA A 25 0.71 2.41 -14.78
C ALA A 25 1.65 1.26 -15.16
N THR A 26 2.94 1.35 -14.83
CA THR A 26 3.91 0.25 -14.98
C THR A 26 3.51 -1.02 -14.23
N PHE A 27 2.70 -0.90 -13.18
CA PHE A 27 2.22 -2.04 -12.39
C PHE A 27 0.80 -2.47 -12.76
N ASN A 28 0.15 -1.85 -13.75
CA ASN A 28 -1.22 -2.22 -14.12
C ASN A 28 -1.27 -3.69 -14.58
N GLY A 29 -2.19 -4.46 -13.99
CA GLY A 29 -2.34 -5.89 -14.21
C GLY A 29 -1.58 -6.77 -13.21
N ASP A 30 -0.67 -6.20 -12.40
CA ASP A 30 0.04 -6.97 -11.38
C ASP A 30 -0.87 -7.29 -10.18
N SER A 31 -0.74 -8.51 -9.65
CA SER A 31 -1.40 -8.86 -8.39
C SER A 31 -0.60 -8.38 -7.17
N PHE A 32 -1.30 -7.97 -6.12
CA PHE A 32 -0.72 -7.71 -4.80
C PHE A 32 -1.61 -8.23 -3.67
N LYS A 33 -0.98 -8.65 -2.58
CA LYS A 33 -1.69 -8.98 -1.33
C LYS A 33 -2.07 -7.68 -0.60
N CYS A 34 -3.30 -7.62 -0.11
CA CYS A 34 -3.83 -6.43 0.54
C CYS A 34 -4.03 -6.66 2.05
N GLY A 35 -4.01 -5.55 2.79
CA GLY A 35 -4.42 -5.47 4.19
C GLY A 35 -5.71 -6.20 4.54
N CYS A 36 -6.68 -6.23 3.60
CA CYS A 36 -8.01 -6.80 3.83
C CYS A 36 -8.01 -8.33 3.87
N GLY A 37 -6.85 -8.96 3.69
CA GLY A 37 -6.68 -10.41 3.65
C GLY A 37 -6.83 -11.01 2.25
N GLY A 38 -7.30 -10.25 1.26
CA GLY A 38 -7.43 -10.69 -0.12
C GLY A 38 -6.28 -10.25 -1.04
N GLU A 39 -6.32 -10.76 -2.26
CA GLU A 39 -5.46 -10.35 -3.37
C GLU A 39 -6.23 -9.42 -4.30
N HIS A 40 -5.54 -8.42 -4.85
CA HIS A 40 -6.09 -7.43 -5.76
C HIS A 40 -5.20 -7.28 -6.98
N THR A 41 -5.82 -7.00 -8.12
CA THR A 41 -5.10 -6.54 -9.31
C THR A 41 -4.87 -5.04 -9.18
N PHE A 42 -3.63 -4.63 -9.39
CA PHE A 42 -3.24 -3.24 -9.44
C PHE A 42 -3.77 -2.62 -10.73
N ASP A 43 -4.52 -1.54 -10.58
CA ASP A 43 -5.04 -0.73 -11.67
C ASP A 43 -5.08 0.71 -11.18
N THR A 44 -4.33 1.60 -11.81
CA THR A 44 -4.29 3.02 -11.45
C THR A 44 -5.65 3.71 -11.48
N ALA A 45 -6.65 3.18 -12.19
CA ALA A 45 -8.01 3.70 -12.17
C ALA A 45 -8.80 3.35 -10.89
N TYR A 46 -8.44 2.25 -10.20
CA TYR A 46 -9.23 1.70 -9.08
C TYR A 46 -8.44 1.50 -7.78
N VAL A 47 -7.11 1.54 -7.84
CA VAL A 47 -6.21 1.37 -6.69
C VAL A 47 -5.49 2.70 -6.45
N PRO A 48 -6.02 3.56 -5.55
CA PRO A 48 -5.37 4.82 -5.24
C PRO A 48 -4.00 4.59 -4.61
N VAL A 49 -2.96 5.11 -5.25
CA VAL A 49 -1.63 5.21 -4.66
C VAL A 49 -1.56 6.53 -3.91
N LEU A 50 -1.47 6.45 -2.59
CA LEU A 50 -1.51 7.61 -1.72
C LEU A 50 -0.13 8.25 -1.59
N LEU A 51 0.91 7.42 -1.43
CA LEU A 51 2.28 7.85 -1.17
C LEU A 51 3.28 6.90 -1.84
N GLU A 52 4.39 7.47 -2.30
CA GLU A 52 5.57 6.72 -2.75
C GLU A 52 6.62 6.73 -1.63
N GLY A 53 7.16 5.56 -1.29
CA GLY A 53 8.23 5.39 -0.33
C GLY A 53 9.55 5.04 -1.02
N PHE A 54 10.66 5.19 -0.28
CA PHE A 54 11.97 4.81 -0.80
C PHE A 54 12.07 3.30 -1.11
N ASN A 55 12.94 2.91 -2.04
CA ASN A 55 13.16 1.52 -2.45
C ASN A 55 11.91 0.80 -2.98
N GLY A 56 11.13 1.50 -3.82
CA GLY A 56 9.99 0.91 -4.54
C GLY A 56 8.84 0.52 -3.62
N ARG A 57 8.65 1.25 -2.52
CA ARG A 57 7.53 1.08 -1.60
C ARG A 57 6.39 2.01 -2.01
N PHE A 58 5.15 1.57 -1.82
CA PHE A 58 3.97 2.36 -2.14
C PHE A 58 2.92 2.14 -1.06
N VAL A 59 2.27 3.22 -0.63
CA VAL A 59 1.06 3.13 0.18
C VAL A 59 -0.13 3.17 -0.75
N VAL A 60 -0.93 2.11 -0.74
CA VAL A 60 -2.14 1.98 -1.55
C VAL A 60 -3.37 1.84 -0.66
N ALA A 61 -4.47 2.46 -1.07
CA ALA A 61 -5.77 2.22 -0.47
C ALA A 61 -6.36 0.89 -0.97
N CYS A 62 -7.07 0.16 -0.13
CA CYS A 62 -7.78 -1.05 -0.55
C CYS A 62 -8.97 -0.66 -1.43
N PRO A 63 -9.15 -1.27 -2.62
CA PRO A 63 -10.27 -0.95 -3.52
C PRO A 63 -11.63 -1.41 -2.98
N ARG A 64 -11.66 -2.28 -1.95
CA ARG A 64 -12.89 -2.76 -1.30
C ARG A 64 -13.20 -2.07 0.03
N ASN A 65 -12.22 -1.41 0.64
CA ASN A 65 -12.38 -0.70 1.91
C ASN A 65 -11.40 0.48 1.94
N ASN A 66 -11.91 1.69 1.71
CA ASN A 66 -11.10 2.90 1.64
C ASN A 66 -10.49 3.31 2.99
N GLU A 67 -10.94 2.75 4.10
CA GLU A 67 -10.35 2.97 5.43
C GLU A 67 -9.11 2.09 5.65
N LEU A 68 -8.84 1.14 4.75
CA LEU A 68 -7.71 0.23 4.89
C LEU A 68 -6.60 0.57 3.91
N ILE A 69 -5.41 0.81 4.44
CA ILE A 69 -4.20 1.09 3.64
C ILE A 69 -3.20 -0.05 3.75
N SER A 70 -2.50 -0.29 2.65
CA SER A 70 -1.45 -1.32 2.53
C SER A 70 -0.15 -0.68 2.09
N LEU A 71 0.93 -0.98 2.80
CA LEU A 71 2.28 -0.70 2.33
C LEU A 71 2.76 -1.89 1.50
N ILE A 72 2.82 -1.71 0.20
CA ILE A 72 3.36 -2.70 -0.74
C ILE A 72 4.75 -2.30 -1.20
N LYS A 73 5.52 -3.25 -1.73
CA LYS A 73 6.87 -3.01 -2.25
C LYS A 73 7.14 -3.83 -3.49
N THR A 74 7.90 -3.28 -4.45
CA THR A 74 8.45 -4.06 -5.54
C THR A 74 9.47 -5.08 -5.02
N LYS A 75 9.21 -6.35 -5.26
CA LYS A 75 10.15 -7.42 -4.98
C LYS A 75 10.96 -7.76 -6.23
N MET A 76 12.28 -7.71 -6.09
CA MET A 76 13.22 -8.02 -7.17
C MET A 76 13.85 -9.39 -6.94
N LYS A 77 13.95 -10.21 -7.99
CA LYS A 77 14.77 -11.42 -8.05
C LYS A 77 16.19 -11.05 -8.46
N PHE A 78 17.18 -11.53 -7.70
CA PHE A 78 18.61 -11.22 -7.88
C PHE A 78 18.94 -9.71 -7.91
N GLY A 79 18.05 -8.85 -7.36
CA GLY A 79 18.22 -7.40 -7.35
C GLY A 79 17.98 -6.70 -8.69
N ILE A 80 17.71 -7.43 -9.77
CA ILE A 80 17.62 -6.85 -11.13
C ILE A 80 16.29 -7.13 -11.83
N LEU A 81 15.64 -8.26 -11.56
CA LEU A 81 14.42 -8.66 -12.27
C LEU A 81 13.21 -8.47 -11.37
N TYR A 82 12.23 -7.69 -11.82
CA TYR A 82 10.96 -7.57 -11.10
C TYR A 82 10.27 -8.93 -10.98
N LYS A 83 9.68 -9.22 -9.80
CA LYS A 83 8.98 -10.47 -9.53
C LYS A 83 7.51 -10.25 -9.17
N GLU A 84 7.24 -9.45 -8.15
CA GLU A 84 5.89 -9.27 -7.59
C GLU A 84 5.81 -8.01 -6.71
N LEU A 85 4.59 -7.59 -6.38
CA LEU A 85 4.31 -6.62 -5.32
C LEU A 85 4.11 -7.35 -3.99
N GLU A 86 5.05 -7.17 -3.06
CA GLU A 86 4.97 -7.77 -1.73
C GLU A 86 4.27 -6.85 -0.73
N LEU A 87 3.38 -7.39 0.09
CA LEU A 87 2.78 -6.68 1.22
C LEU A 87 3.77 -6.64 2.38
N LEU A 88 4.05 -5.45 2.91
CA LEU A 88 4.92 -5.25 4.07
C LEU A 88 4.14 -5.01 5.37
N ALA A 89 3.10 -4.20 5.30
CA ALA A 89 2.26 -3.84 6.45
C ALA A 89 0.89 -3.36 5.96
N ALA A 90 -0.09 -3.37 6.85
CA ALA A 90 -1.39 -2.78 6.62
C ALA A 90 -1.91 -2.10 7.88
N HIS A 91 -2.71 -1.06 7.71
CA HIS A 91 -3.27 -0.26 8.79
C HIS A 91 -4.71 0.14 8.46
N ASP A 92 -5.55 0.16 9.49
CA ASP A 92 -6.93 0.59 9.42
C ASP A 92 -7.03 2.04 9.93
N THR A 93 -7.25 2.96 9.01
CA THR A 93 -7.40 4.40 9.26
C THR A 93 -8.77 4.77 9.84
N GLY A 94 -9.76 3.88 9.75
CA GLY A 94 -11.10 4.06 10.34
C GLY A 94 -11.15 3.76 11.84
N ALA A 95 -10.16 3.01 12.36
CA ALA A 95 -10.06 2.65 13.77
C ALA A 95 -9.45 3.76 14.66
N GLU A 96 -9.09 4.92 14.10
CA GLU A 96 -8.46 6.01 14.85
C GLU A 96 -9.49 6.79 15.68
N PRO A 97 -9.37 6.86 17.03
CA PRO A 97 -10.23 7.67 17.85
C PRO A 97 -9.94 9.15 17.63
N GLY A 98 -10.75 9.83 16.81
CA GLY A 98 -10.71 11.29 16.68
C GLY A 98 -10.99 11.86 15.29
N GLN A 99 -11.01 11.05 14.22
CA GLN A 99 -11.27 11.55 12.88
C GLN A 99 -12.78 11.57 12.59
N ARG A 100 -13.49 12.47 13.28
CA ARG A 100 -14.87 12.85 12.92
C ARG A 100 -14.81 13.39 11.49
N ARG A 101 -15.46 12.66 10.56
CA ARG A 101 -15.71 13.11 9.19
C ARG A 101 -16.43 14.46 9.28
N VAL A 102 -15.78 15.53 8.81
CA VAL A 102 -16.49 16.78 8.53
C VAL A 102 -17.33 16.47 7.29
N ALA A 103 -18.65 16.48 7.49
CA ALA A 103 -19.65 16.29 6.45
C ALA A 103 -19.62 17.43 5.43
#